data_AF-A0A8H3B2E7-F1
#
_entry.id   AF-A0A8H3B2E7-F1
#
_cell.length_a   1.000
_cell.length_b   1.000
_cell.length_c   1.000
_cell.angle_alpha   90.00
_cell.angle_beta   90.00
_cell.angle_gamma   90.00
#
_symmetry.space_group_name_H-M   'P 1'
#
loop_
_entity.id
_entity.type
_entity.pdbx_description
1 polymer ?
#
loop_
_entity_poly.entity_id
_entity_poly.type
_entity_poly.pdbx_seq_one_letter_code
_entity_poly.pdbx_strand_id
1 'polypeptide(L)'
;MVQFPPVPCTLRQSGGNLLTMEDGQSICIVPPAGVPGEQEWIIEQLSEDSIALRNLKHNKYAGVTGEPGQNAPVTAVADPFEFKVETMDSQHRYK
;
A
#
# COMPACT_ATOMS: atom_id res chain seq x y z
N MET A 1 -5.08 11.42 -15.42
CA MET A 1 -5.92 10.83 -14.36
C MET A 1 -5.57 9.36 -14.24
N VAL A 2 -5.02 8.94 -13.10
CA VAL A 2 -4.70 7.54 -12.83
C VAL A 2 -5.90 6.93 -12.12
N GLN A 3 -6.44 5.84 -12.65
CA GLN A 3 -7.47 5.06 -11.98
C GLN A 3 -6.90 3.69 -11.68
N PHE A 4 -7.08 3.23 -10.45
CA PHE A 4 -6.69 1.88 -10.05
C PHE A 4 -7.90 0.95 -10.17
N PRO A 5 -7.79 -0.17 -10.90
CA PRO A 5 -8.86 -1.15 -10.94
C PRO A 5 -9.04 -1.76 -9.53
N PRO A 6 -10.27 -2.03 -9.07
CA PRO A 6 -10.54 -2.61 -7.76
C PRO A 6 -10.29 -4.13 -7.76
N VAL A 7 -9.13 -4.54 -8.25
CA VAL A 7 -8.68 -5.93 -8.33
C VAL A 7 -7.46 -6.12 -7.43
N PRO A 8 -7.27 -7.31 -6.85
CA PRO A 8 -6.07 -7.60 -6.08
C PRO A 8 -4.80 -7.37 -6.88
N CYS A 9 -3.83 -6.70 -6.27
CA CYS A 9 -2.52 -6.41 -6.84
C CYS A 9 -1.43 -6.55 -5.77
N THR A 10 -0.17 -6.59 -6.19
CA THR A 10 0.97 -6.55 -5.26
C THR A 10 1.66 -5.18 -5.34
N LEU A 11 2.12 -4.67 -4.21
CA LEU A 11 2.84 -3.40 -4.12
C LEU A 11 4.33 -3.70 -3.93
N ARG A 12 5.16 -3.32 -4.90
CA ARG A 12 6.55 -3.77 -5.02
C ARG A 12 7.54 -2.61 -4.84
N GLN A 13 8.54 -2.81 -3.99
CA GLN A 13 9.71 -1.93 -3.90
C GLN A 13 10.75 -2.30 -4.99
N SER A 14 11.66 -1.37 -5.34
CA SER A 14 12.70 -1.54 -6.37
C SER A 14 13.56 -2.83 -6.23
N GLY A 15 13.68 -3.39 -5.03
CA GLY A 15 14.38 -4.65 -4.76
C GLY A 15 13.60 -5.95 -5.00
N GLY A 16 12.33 -5.90 -5.40
CA GLY A 16 11.51 -7.10 -5.56
C GLY A 16 10.66 -7.48 -4.35
N ASN A 17 10.95 -6.90 -3.19
CA ASN A 17 10.18 -7.10 -1.99
C ASN A 17 8.79 -6.47 -2.11
N LEU A 18 7.82 -7.08 -1.44
CA LEU A 18 6.42 -6.71 -1.49
C LEU A 18 5.96 -6.16 -0.14
N LEU A 19 5.08 -5.16 -0.19
CA LEU A 19 4.34 -4.72 0.98
C LEU A 19 3.47 -5.86 1.49
N THR A 20 3.62 -6.22 2.75
CA THR A 20 2.98 -7.38 3.36
C THR A 20 2.32 -6.95 4.66
N MET A 21 1.10 -7.43 4.91
CA MET A 21 0.46 -7.34 6.22
C MET A 21 0.60 -8.68 6.94
N GLU A 22 1.46 -8.75 7.95
CA GLU A 22 1.69 -9.93 8.77
C GLU A 22 0.75 -9.91 9.99
N ASP A 23 0.17 -11.08 10.29
CA ASP A 23 -0.70 -11.31 11.45
C ASP A 23 -1.90 -10.33 11.58
N GLY A 24 -2.25 -9.64 10.47
CA GLY A 24 -3.31 -8.63 10.44
C GLY A 24 -3.04 -7.40 11.30
N GLN A 25 -1.78 -7.14 11.65
CA GLN A 25 -1.37 -6.02 12.50
C GLN A 25 -0.15 -5.30 11.95
N SER A 26 0.91 -6.04 11.67
CA SER A 26 2.21 -5.48 11.27
C SER A 26 2.27 -5.31 9.75
N ILE A 27 2.84 -4.19 9.30
CA ILE A 27 3.09 -3.96 7.88
C ILE A 27 4.60 -3.88 7.66
N CYS A 28 5.10 -4.72 6.76
CA CYS A 28 6.52 -4.88 6.48
C CYS A 28 6.77 -5.01 4.98
N ILE A 29 8.04 -4.90 4.58
CA ILE A 29 8.48 -5.10 3.20
C ILE A 29 9.38 -6.33 3.18
N VAL A 30 8.86 -7.44 2.67
CA VAL A 30 9.54 -8.74 2.69
C VAL A 30 9.54 -9.37 1.30
N PRO A 31 10.41 -10.37 1.03
CA PRO A 31 10.35 -11.11 -0.23
C PRO A 31 8.96 -11.75 -0.45
N PRO A 32 8.63 -12.15 -1.70
CA PRO A 32 7.43 -12.94 -1.96
C PRO A 32 7.40 -14.18 -1.06
N ALA A 33 6.45 -14.23 -0.13
CA ALA A 33 6.43 -15.21 0.97
C ALA A 33 5.52 -16.42 0.66
N GLY A 34 4.80 -16.39 -0.46
CA GLY A 34 3.88 -17.47 -0.86
C GLY A 34 2.68 -17.63 0.08
N VAL A 35 2.41 -16.66 0.95
CA VAL A 35 1.25 -16.66 1.84
C VAL A 35 0.10 -15.90 1.16
N PRO A 36 -0.97 -16.59 0.71
CA PRO A 36 -2.02 -15.95 -0.05
C PRO A 36 -2.77 -14.89 0.77
N GLY A 37 -2.94 -13.73 0.16
CA GLY A 37 -3.71 -12.58 0.65
C GLY A 37 -2.96 -11.62 1.56
N GLU A 38 -1.79 -11.97 2.10
CA GLU A 38 -0.98 -11.08 2.95
C GLU A 38 -0.21 -10.03 2.12
N GLN A 39 0.15 -10.39 0.89
CA GLN A 39 0.92 -9.55 -0.03
C GLN A 39 0.04 -8.93 -1.12
N GLU A 40 -1.23 -9.35 -1.20
CA GLU A 40 -2.23 -8.82 -2.10
C GLU A 40 -3.05 -7.71 -1.44
N TRP A 41 -3.20 -6.63 -2.19
CA TRP A 41 -3.88 -5.41 -1.77
C TRP A 41 -4.91 -5.00 -2.81
N ILE A 42 -6.01 -4.43 -2.33
CA ILE A 42 -6.98 -3.73 -3.16
C ILE A 42 -6.69 -2.24 -2.99
N ILE A 43 -6.46 -1.56 -4.11
CA ILE A 43 -6.33 -0.11 -4.14
C ILE A 43 -7.72 0.46 -4.32
N GLU A 44 -8.19 1.21 -3.33
CA GLU A 44 -9.50 1.85 -3.34
C GLU A 44 -9.32 3.33 -3.63
N GLN A 45 -9.89 3.81 -4.74
CA GLN A 45 -9.85 5.22 -5.10
C GLN A 45 -10.77 6.02 -4.16
N LEU A 46 -10.23 7.03 -3.48
CA LEU A 46 -11.00 7.93 -2.59
C LEU A 46 -11.33 9.26 -3.27
N SER A 47 -10.35 9.85 -3.97
CA SER A 47 -10.50 11.10 -4.74
C SER A 47 -9.79 10.98 -6.10
N GLU A 48 -9.58 12.08 -6.83
CA GLU A 48 -8.76 12.08 -8.04
C GLU A 48 -7.26 11.79 -7.78
N ASP A 49 -6.75 12.21 -6.61
CA ASP A 49 -5.34 12.17 -6.23
C ASP A 49 -5.07 11.32 -4.98
N SER A 50 -6.07 10.64 -4.43
CA SER A 50 -5.92 9.85 -3.22
C SER A 50 -6.57 8.48 -3.25
N ILE A 51 -5.92 7.56 -2.53
CA ILE A 51 -6.27 6.14 -2.44
C ILE A 51 -6.24 5.65 -0.99
N ALA A 52 -6.89 4.52 -0.74
CA ALA A 52 -6.68 3.67 0.41
C ALA A 52 -6.14 2.30 -0.03
N LEU A 53 -5.34 1.68 0.84
CA LEU A 53 -4.73 0.37 0.59
C LEU A 53 -5.34 -0.66 1.53
N ARG A 54 -6.25 -1.51 1.04
CA ARG A 54 -6.86 -2.57 1.84
C ARG A 54 -6.18 -3.91 1.61
N ASN A 55 -5.75 -4.57 2.66
CA ASN A 55 -5.19 -5.91 2.56
C ASN A 55 -6.28 -6.94 2.26
N LEU A 56 -6.01 -7.86 1.33
CA LEU A 56 -6.98 -8.84 0.84
C LEU A 56 -7.37 -9.87 1.92
N LYS A 57 -6.40 -10.40 2.68
CA LYS A 57 -6.65 -11.43 3.69
C LYS A 57 -7.32 -10.90 4.95
N HIS A 58 -6.84 -9.76 5.43
CA HIS A 58 -7.20 -9.24 6.75
C HIS A 58 -8.32 -8.20 6.73
N ASN A 59 -8.68 -7.69 5.53
CA ASN A 59 -9.71 -6.69 5.35
C ASN A 59 -9.51 -5.43 6.22
N LYS A 60 -8.25 -5.02 6.37
CA LYS A 60 -7.80 -3.81 7.08
C LYS A 60 -6.99 -2.94 6.15
N TYR A 61 -6.83 -1.67 6.50
CA TYR A 61 -6.09 -0.72 5.69
C TYR A 61 -4.66 -0.54 6.21
N ALA A 62 -3.73 -0.26 5.30
CA ALA A 62 -2.46 0.33 5.70
C ALA A 62 -2.69 1.78 6.12
N GLY A 63 -2.09 2.21 7.22
CA GLY A 63 -2.20 3.60 7.70
C GLY A 63 -1.28 3.87 8.87
N VAL A 64 -1.49 4.99 9.56
CA VAL A 64 -0.79 5.30 10.81
C VAL A 64 -1.81 5.48 11.94
N THR A 65 -1.40 5.19 13.17
CA THR A 65 -2.20 5.52 14.37
C THR A 65 -1.87 6.92 14.86
N GLY A 66 -2.85 7.81 14.88
CA GLY A 66 -2.67 9.21 15.29
C GLY A 66 -2.26 10.11 14.12
N GLU A 67 -1.45 11.14 14.42
CA GLU A 67 -1.00 12.08 13.39
C GLU A 67 0.17 11.52 12.57
N PRO A 68 0.17 11.71 11.23
CA PRO A 68 1.32 11.37 10.40
C PRO A 68 2.57 12.16 10.81
N GLY A 69 3.67 11.45 11.02
CA GLY A 69 4.95 12.03 11.41
C GLY A 69 6.12 11.29 10.79
N GLN A 70 7.30 11.92 10.81
CA GLN A 70 8.53 11.26 10.34
C GLN A 70 8.79 9.99 11.13
N ASN A 71 9.08 8.88 10.44
CA ASN A 71 9.29 7.55 11.01
C ASN A 71 8.07 6.98 11.75
N ALA A 72 6.88 7.58 11.64
CA ALA A 72 5.67 6.97 12.16
C ALA A 72 5.47 5.61 11.48
N PRO A 73 5.31 4.52 12.24
CA PRO A 73 5.19 3.19 11.66
C PRO A 73 3.86 3.09 10.90
N VAL A 74 3.91 2.48 9.71
CA VAL A 74 2.71 2.07 9.00
C VAL A 74 2.20 0.79 9.66
N THR A 75 0.93 0.78 10.03
CA THR A 75 0.26 -0.31 10.76
C THR A 75 -1.10 -0.61 10.15
N ALA A 76 -1.71 -1.72 10.56
CA ALA A 76 -3.07 -2.03 10.18
C ALA A 76 -4.08 -1.16 10.93
N VAL A 77 -4.93 -0.44 10.21
CA VAL A 77 -6.01 0.38 10.75
C VAL A 77 -7.38 -0.11 10.25
N ALA A 78 -8.44 0.19 11.02
CA ALA A 78 -9.80 -0.27 10.71
C ALA A 78 -10.46 0.54 9.59
N ASP A 79 -10.24 1.85 9.58
CA ASP A 79 -10.83 2.78 8.63
C ASP A 79 -9.88 3.09 7.46
N PRO A 80 -10.40 3.47 6.27
CA PRO A 80 -9.57 3.87 5.15
C PRO A 80 -8.61 5.01 5.53
N PHE A 81 -7.32 4.78 5.31
CA PHE A 81 -6.30 5.81 5.46
C PHE A 81 -5.94 6.39 4.10
N GLU A 82 -5.93 7.72 4.00
CA GLU A 82 -5.72 8.43 2.75
C GLU A 82 -4.23 8.56 2.42
N PHE A 83 -3.82 7.97 1.30
CA PHE A 83 -2.51 8.20 0.69
C PHE A 83 -2.66 9.06 -0.56
N LYS A 84 -1.83 10.10 -0.67
CA LYS A 84 -1.74 10.89 -1.90
C LYS A 84 -0.90 10.18 -2.96
N VAL A 85 -1.34 10.26 -4.20
CA VAL A 85 -0.68 9.68 -5.37
C VAL A 85 0.08 10.78 -6.09
N GLU A 86 1.41 10.65 -6.14
CA GLU A 86 2.25 11.51 -6.96
C GLU A 86 2.62 10.78 -8.25
N THR A 87 2.26 11.36 -9.38
CA THR A 87 2.75 10.89 -10.68
C THR A 87 4.14 11.46 -10.91
N MET A 88 5.17 10.63 -10.82
CA MET A 88 6.48 11.02 -11.32
C MET A 88 6.44 10.94 -12.85
N ASP A 89 6.32 12.09 -13.51
CA ASP A 89 6.59 12.19 -14.94
C ASP A 89 7.97 11.59 -15.19
N SER A 90 8.02 10.52 -15.97
CA SER A 90 9.23 9.74 -16.24
C SER A 90 10.18 10.51 -17.16
N GLN A 91 10.72 11.63 -16.68
CA GLN A 91 11.68 12.45 -17.41
C GLN A 91 13.04 12.48 -16.71
N HIS A 92 13.54 11.32 -16.26
CA HIS A 92 14.96 11.15 -15.95
C HIS A 92 15.48 9.82 -16.50
N ARG A 93 15.48 9.71 -17.84
CA ARG A 93 16.51 8.92 -18.54
C ARG A 93 17.84 9.64 -18.32
N TYR A 94 18.65 9.19 -17.36
CA TYR A 94 20.06 9.52 -17.41
C TYR A 94 20.74 8.64 -18.47
N LYS A 95 21.51 9.31 -19.32
CA LYS A 95 22.29 8.77 -20.44
C LYS A 95 23.34 7.78 -19.98
#